data_AF-A0A0G1N9N2-F1
#
_entry.id   AF-A0A0G1N9N2-F1
#
_cell.length_a   1.000
_cell.length_b   1.000
_cell.length_c   1.000
_cell.angle_alpha   90.00
_cell.angle_beta   90.00
_cell.angle_gamma   90.00
#
_symmetry.space_group_name_H-M   'P 1'
#
loop_
_entity.id
_entity.type
_entity.pdbx_description
1 polymer ?
#
loop_
_entity_poly.entity_id
_entity_poly.type
_entity_poly.pdbx_seq_one_letter_code
_entity_poly.pdbx_strand_id
1 'polypeptide(L)'
;MKRFLVVAMVAVAAAGCVAVPIGRSGGAQLYVPYQVGVFARVVNNCAPFLDFETVSGVVLKGLPYGDSDTIPLISLPFGGSHREMALTAKGYTAAKEYLGSATAIFSVSTYEGSRAAVWEVNHLRLPNGRGGCR
;
A
#
# COMPACT_ATOMS: atom_id res chain seq x y z
N MET A 1 -0.35 -18.03 39.09
CA MET A 1 -0.57 -16.61 38.75
C MET A 1 0.28 -16.12 37.57
N LYS A 2 1.60 -16.39 37.51
CA LYS A 2 2.47 -15.98 36.38
C LYS A 2 1.99 -16.43 34.98
N ARG A 3 1.44 -17.64 34.84
CA ARG A 3 0.96 -18.17 33.54
C ARG A 3 -0.24 -17.41 32.97
N PHE A 4 -1.16 -16.96 33.83
CA PHE A 4 -2.31 -16.17 33.40
C PHE A 4 -1.92 -14.76 32.94
N LEU A 5 -0.90 -14.17 33.54
CA LEU A 5 -0.33 -12.89 33.12
C LEU A 5 0.33 -12.97 31.74
N VAL A 6 1.02 -14.06 31.44
CA VAL A 6 1.62 -14.31 30.12
C VAL A 6 0.52 -14.52 29.07
N VAL A 7 -0.51 -15.31 29.38
CA VAL A 7 -1.64 -15.53 28.47
C VAL A 7 -2.41 -14.23 28.22
N ALA A 8 -2.61 -13.41 29.26
CA ALA A 8 -3.24 -12.10 29.13
C ALA A 8 -2.37 -11.13 28.30
N MET A 9 -1.06 -11.11 28.50
CA MET A 9 -0.15 -10.29 27.67
C MET A 9 -0.16 -10.71 26.21
N VAL A 10 -0.16 -12.02 25.92
CA VAL A 10 -0.24 -12.53 24.54
C VAL A 10 -1.60 -12.23 23.92
N ALA A 11 -2.69 -12.35 24.69
CA ALA A 11 -4.04 -11.99 24.24
C ALA A 11 -4.17 -10.48 23.96
N VAL A 12 -3.58 -9.62 24.79
CA VAL A 12 -3.56 -8.16 24.57
C VAL A 12 -2.68 -7.78 23.38
N ALA A 13 -1.53 -8.45 23.19
CA ALA A 13 -0.67 -8.26 22.03
C ALA A 13 -1.34 -8.74 20.73
N ALA A 14 -2.11 -9.82 20.78
CA ALA A 14 -2.88 -10.33 19.64
C ALA A 14 -4.14 -9.49 19.35
N ALA A 15 -4.80 -8.96 20.37
CA ALA A 15 -5.96 -8.07 20.21
C ALA A 15 -5.60 -6.73 19.55
N GLY A 16 -4.33 -6.33 19.64
CA GLY A 16 -3.80 -5.12 19.03
C GLY A 16 -3.38 -5.27 17.58
N CYS A 17 -3.43 -6.47 16.96
CA CYS A 17 -2.94 -6.70 15.60
C CYS A 17 -4.05 -7.23 14.68
N VAL A 18 -4.14 -6.69 13.47
CA VAL A 18 -5.05 -7.15 12.40
C VAL A 18 -4.24 -7.87 11.34
N ALA A 19 -4.70 -9.06 10.94
CA ALA A 19 -4.17 -9.79 9.81
C ALA A 19 -4.81 -9.26 8.52
N VAL A 20 -4.03 -8.59 7.67
CA VAL A 20 -4.47 -8.07 6.39
C VAL A 20 -3.96 -8.99 5.28
N PRO A 21 -4.81 -9.47 4.37
CA PRO A 21 -4.34 -10.21 3.20
C PRO A 21 -3.54 -9.26 2.29
N ILE A 22 -2.30 -9.63 1.99
CA ILE A 22 -1.44 -8.92 1.03
C ILE A 22 -1.15 -9.84 -0.16
N GLY A 23 -1.29 -9.29 -1.37
CA GLY A 23 -1.04 -9.99 -2.63
C GLY A 23 -2.23 -10.78 -3.18
N ARG A 24 -2.11 -11.16 -4.46
CA ARG A 24 -3.09 -11.97 -5.20
C ARG A 24 -3.46 -13.27 -4.49
N SER A 25 -4.76 -13.43 -4.20
CA SER A 25 -5.50 -14.67 -3.91
C SER A 25 -4.62 -15.90 -3.60
N GLY A 26 -3.95 -15.92 -2.43
CA GLY A 26 -3.03 -17.03 -2.16
C GLY A 26 -2.12 -16.99 -0.93
N GLY A 27 -2.34 -16.12 0.06
CA GLY A 27 -1.97 -16.48 1.44
C GLY A 27 -0.73 -15.84 2.08
N ALA A 28 -0.45 -14.56 1.85
CA ALA A 28 0.38 -13.79 2.79
C ALA A 28 -0.51 -12.92 3.69
N GLN A 29 -0.41 -13.12 5.01
CA GLN A 29 -1.08 -12.30 6.01
C GLN A 29 -0.06 -11.35 6.63
N LEU A 30 -0.28 -10.05 6.49
CA LEU A 30 0.49 -9.03 7.18
C LEU A 30 -0.18 -8.75 8.52
N TYR A 31 0.51 -9.06 9.62
CA TYR A 31 0.07 -8.71 10.98
C TYR A 31 0.57 -7.32 11.31
N VAL A 32 -0.35 -6.36 11.32
CA VAL A 32 -0.05 -4.97 11.64
C VAL A 32 -0.80 -4.60 12.91
N PRO A 33 -0.23 -3.73 13.77
CA PRO A 33 -1.00 -3.18 14.86
C PRO A 33 -2.32 -2.58 14.31
N TYR A 34 -3.32 -2.34 15.15
CA TYR A 34 -4.52 -1.55 14.86
C TYR A 34 -4.13 -0.07 14.65
N GLN A 35 -3.07 0.14 13.88
CA GLN A 35 -2.58 1.41 13.41
C GLN A 35 -3.51 1.83 12.30
N VAL A 36 -4.05 3.03 12.50
CA VAL A 36 -4.83 3.72 11.50
C VAL A 36 -4.01 3.82 10.20
N GLY A 37 -4.58 3.27 9.14
CA GLY A 37 -3.95 3.18 7.83
C GLY A 37 -4.96 3.24 6.69
N VAL A 38 -4.46 3.41 5.47
CA VAL A 38 -5.27 3.37 4.25
C VAL A 38 -4.99 2.07 3.52
N PHE A 39 -6.04 1.29 3.25
CA PHE A 39 -5.96 0.16 2.32
C PHE A 39 -6.25 0.67 0.91
N ALA A 40 -5.18 0.91 0.14
CA ALA A 40 -5.29 1.39 -1.23
C ALA A 40 -5.42 0.21 -2.19
N ARG A 41 -6.62 0.02 -2.75
CA ARG A 41 -6.82 -0.87 -3.91
C ARG A 41 -6.32 -0.15 -5.15
N VAL A 42 -5.20 -0.60 -5.68
CA VAL A 42 -4.60 -0.04 -6.90
C VAL A 42 -5.01 -0.88 -8.11
N VAL A 43 -5.31 -0.23 -9.22
CA VAL A 43 -5.65 -0.88 -10.50
C VAL A 43 -4.69 -0.38 -11.58
N ASN A 44 -4.06 -1.30 -12.31
CA ASN A 44 -3.21 -0.94 -13.44
C ASN A 44 -4.03 -0.91 -14.74
N ASN A 45 -4.39 0.29 -15.21
CA ASN A 45 -5.08 0.48 -16.49
C ASN A 45 -4.17 1.14 -17.53
N CYS A 46 -2.85 1.05 -17.35
CA CYS A 46 -1.92 1.94 -18.01
C CYS A 46 -0.77 1.17 -18.67
N ALA A 47 0.07 0.49 -17.89
CA ALA A 47 1.33 -0.06 -18.37
C ALA A 47 1.26 -1.60 -18.42
N PRO A 48 2.11 -2.27 -19.22
CA PRO A 48 2.26 -3.72 -19.12
C PRO A 48 2.53 -4.19 -17.70
N PHE A 49 3.40 -3.47 -16.97
CA PHE A 49 3.72 -3.73 -15.57
C PHE A 49 3.82 -2.43 -14.77
N LEU A 50 3.26 -2.43 -13.55
CA LEU A 50 3.48 -1.37 -12.56
C LEU A 50 4.20 -1.91 -11.31
N ASP A 51 5.25 -1.22 -10.91
CA ASP A 51 5.82 -1.35 -9.56
C ASP A 51 5.24 -0.23 -8.70
N PHE A 52 4.89 -0.54 -7.46
CA PHE A 52 4.43 0.44 -6.48
C PHE A 52 5.45 0.62 -5.38
N GLU A 53 5.71 1.88 -5.05
CA GLU A 53 6.70 2.31 -4.07
C GLU A 53 6.10 3.29 -3.09
N THR A 54 6.46 3.12 -1.82
CA THR A 54 6.25 4.11 -0.76
C THR A 54 7.59 4.79 -0.44
N VAL A 55 7.58 5.77 0.47
CA VAL A 55 8.82 6.35 1.02
C VAL A 55 9.76 5.33 1.64
N SER A 56 9.24 4.17 2.07
CA SER A 56 10.01 3.09 2.66
C SER A 56 10.58 2.10 1.63
N GLY A 57 10.23 2.25 0.35
CA GLY A 57 10.69 1.39 -0.74
C GLY A 57 9.56 0.70 -1.51
N VAL A 58 9.94 -0.30 -2.31
CA VAL A 58 9.03 -1.03 -3.20
C VAL A 58 8.12 -1.96 -2.40
N VAL A 59 6.81 -1.79 -2.55
CA VAL A 59 5.77 -2.56 -1.85
C VAL A 59 5.08 -3.59 -2.74
N LEU A 60 5.05 -3.37 -4.05
CA LEU A 60 4.53 -4.32 -5.04
C LEU A 60 5.36 -4.21 -6.31
N LYS A 61 5.66 -5.35 -6.95
CA LYS A 61 6.39 -5.39 -8.22
C LYS A 61 5.57 -6.09 -9.29
N GLY A 62 5.59 -5.53 -10.49
CA GLY A 62 5.10 -6.18 -11.69
C GLY A 62 3.59 -6.41 -11.70
N LEU A 63 2.78 -5.50 -11.18
CA LEU A 63 1.31 -5.58 -11.30
C LEU A 63 0.94 -5.51 -12.79
N PRO A 64 0.38 -6.57 -13.39
CA PRO A 64 0.11 -6.59 -14.83
C PRO A 64 -1.03 -5.65 -15.23
N TYR A 65 -1.11 -5.30 -16.51
CA TYR A 65 -2.23 -4.53 -17.06
C TYR A 65 -3.58 -5.24 -16.81
N GLY A 66 -4.59 -4.48 -16.40
CA GLY A 66 -5.94 -4.95 -16.09
C GLY A 66 -6.10 -5.52 -14.68
N ASP A 67 -5.02 -5.65 -13.93
CA ASP A 67 -5.02 -6.25 -12.60
C ASP A 67 -5.11 -5.23 -11.47
N SER A 68 -5.54 -5.72 -10.30
CA SER A 68 -5.62 -4.93 -9.08
C SER A 68 -4.99 -5.63 -7.89
N ASP A 69 -4.40 -4.86 -6.98
CA ASP A 69 -3.91 -5.35 -5.69
C ASP A 69 -4.25 -4.37 -4.56
N THR A 70 -4.16 -4.82 -3.31
CA THR A 70 -4.40 -4.00 -2.13
C THR A 70 -3.08 -3.73 -1.42
N ILE A 71 -2.72 -2.45 -1.33
CA ILE A 71 -1.51 -1.98 -0.68
C ILE A 71 -1.88 -1.35 0.68
N PRO A 72 -1.39 -1.90 1.80
CA PRO A 72 -1.59 -1.27 3.10
C PRO A 72 -0.61 -0.09 3.27
N LEU A 73 -1.16 1.12 3.42
CA LEU A 73 -0.42 2.34 3.76
C LEU A 73 -0.59 2.62 5.25
N ILE A 74 0.41 2.26 6.04
CA ILE A 74 0.33 2.28 7.51
C ILE A 74 1.15 3.43 8.06
N SER A 75 0.53 4.27 8.90
CA SER A 75 1.27 5.31 9.61
C SER A 75 2.14 4.68 10.69
N LEU A 76 3.44 4.98 10.67
CA LEU A 76 4.35 4.61 11.77
C LEU A 76 3.85 5.20 13.11
N PRO A 77 4.00 4.47 14.22
CA PRO A 77 3.30 4.72 15.49
C PRO A 77 3.57 6.07 16.17
N PHE A 78 4.52 6.87 15.69
CA PHE A 78 4.96 8.08 16.38
C PHE A 78 4.86 9.31 15.46
N GLY A 79 3.78 10.08 15.62
CA GLY A 79 3.73 11.50 15.21
C GLY A 79 2.46 11.92 14.46
N GLY A 80 1.74 12.90 15.01
CA GLY A 80 0.70 13.68 14.30
C GLY A 80 -0.63 12.97 14.06
N SER A 81 -1.70 13.75 14.13
CA SER A 81 -3.08 13.27 13.96
C SER A 81 -3.51 13.11 12.50
N HIS A 82 -2.87 13.83 11.57
CA HIS A 82 -3.10 13.77 10.12
C HIS A 82 -1.76 13.61 9.40
N ARG A 83 -1.67 12.63 8.51
CA ARG A 83 -0.48 12.34 7.71
C ARG A 83 -0.83 12.09 6.28
N GLU A 84 0.05 12.53 5.39
CA GLU A 84 -0.03 12.23 3.97
C GLU A 84 0.95 11.11 3.64
N MET A 85 0.44 10.04 3.04
CA MET A 85 1.25 8.92 2.57
C MET A 85 1.25 8.92 1.04
N ALA A 86 2.44 9.06 0.46
CA ALA A 86 2.61 8.98 -0.98
C ALA A 86 2.79 7.52 -1.41
N LEU A 87 2.05 7.13 -2.44
CA LEU A 87 2.21 5.87 -3.16
C LEU A 87 2.52 6.20 -4.62
N THR A 88 3.69 5.76 -5.07
CA THR A 88 4.19 6.02 -6.42
C THR A 88 4.09 4.74 -7.24
N ALA A 89 3.40 4.80 -8.37
CA ALA A 89 3.41 3.77 -9.40
C ALA A 89 4.49 4.10 -10.43
N LYS A 90 5.36 3.14 -10.76
CA LYS A 90 6.35 3.22 -11.84
C LYS A 90 5.98 2.20 -12.90
N GLY A 91 5.80 2.65 -14.13
CA GLY A 91 5.44 1.76 -15.24
C GLY A 91 6.63 1.28 -16.04
N TYR A 92 6.51 0.05 -16.53
CA TYR A 92 7.52 -0.61 -17.34
C TYR A 92 6.92 -1.34 -18.53
N THR A 93 7.66 -1.40 -19.64
CA THR A 93 7.35 -2.27 -20.78
C THR A 93 7.61 -3.74 -20.43
N ALA A 94 7.19 -4.67 -21.30
CA ALA A 94 7.54 -6.08 -21.16
C ALA A 94 9.06 -6.34 -21.22
N ALA A 95 9.81 -5.46 -21.88
CA ALA A 95 11.28 -5.47 -21.91
C ALA A 95 11.93 -4.76 -20.69
N LYS A 96 11.13 -4.37 -19.67
CA LYS A 96 11.55 -3.63 -18.47
C LYS A 96 12.06 -2.22 -18.73
N GLU A 97 11.63 -1.59 -19.82
CA GLU A 97 11.96 -0.19 -20.10
C GLU A 97 11.02 0.73 -19.32
N TYR A 98 11.56 1.78 -18.70
CA TYR A 98 10.80 2.70 -17.88
C TYR A 98 9.86 3.59 -18.72
N LEU A 99 8.58 3.64 -18.34
CA LEU A 99 7.52 4.38 -19.04
C LEU A 99 7.10 5.66 -18.33
N GLY A 100 7.51 5.87 -17.09
CA GLY A 100 7.13 7.02 -16.26
C GLY A 100 6.55 6.61 -14.92
N SER A 101 6.12 7.61 -14.15
CA SER A 101 5.54 7.41 -12.83
C SER A 101 4.30 8.27 -12.59
N ALA A 102 3.47 7.84 -11.65
CA ALA A 102 2.39 8.62 -11.09
C ALA A 102 2.40 8.47 -9.57
N THR A 103 2.05 9.52 -8.85
CA THR A 103 2.02 9.49 -7.38
C THR A 103 0.65 9.94 -6.90
N ALA A 104 0.02 9.12 -6.06
CA ALA A 104 -1.18 9.47 -5.33
C ALA A 104 -0.84 9.71 -3.85
N ILE A 105 -1.51 10.70 -3.26
CA ILE A 105 -1.35 11.05 -1.86
C ILE A 105 -2.60 10.59 -1.11
N PHE A 106 -2.40 9.82 -0.04
CA PHE A 106 -3.45 9.30 0.81
C PHE A 106 -3.36 9.90 2.20
N SER A 107 -4.40 10.60 2.62
CA SER A 107 -4.50 11.11 3.98
C SER A 107 -4.87 9.99 4.96
N VAL A 108 -4.08 9.85 6.01
CA VAL A 108 -4.27 8.93 7.14
C VAL A 108 -4.48 9.79 8.38
N SER A 109 -5.61 9.61 9.06
CA SER A 109 -5.94 10.35 10.28
C SER A 109 -6.16 9.40 11.43
N THR A 110 -5.38 9.53 12.51
CA THR A 110 -5.52 8.64 13.68
C THR A 110 -6.87 8.79 14.40
N TYR A 111 -7.62 9.85 14.12
CA TYR A 111 -8.97 10.08 14.65
C TYR A 111 -10.08 9.42 13.81
N GLU A 112 -9.88 9.29 12.51
CA GLU A 112 -10.90 8.77 11.58
C GLU A 112 -10.84 7.25 11.42
N GLY A 113 -9.78 6.61 11.94
CA GLY A 113 -9.59 5.16 11.83
C GLY A 113 -9.15 4.73 10.43
N SER A 114 -9.05 3.41 10.23
CA SER A 114 -8.62 2.86 8.94
C SER A 114 -9.70 3.01 7.87
N ARG A 115 -9.28 3.34 6.63
CA ARG A 115 -10.20 3.49 5.50
C ARG A 115 -9.71 2.75 4.25
N ALA A 116 -10.64 2.35 3.40
CA ALA A 116 -10.33 1.85 2.07
C ALA A 116 -10.33 3.01 1.06
N ALA A 117 -9.40 2.96 0.11
CA ALA A 117 -9.34 3.89 -1.02
C ALA A 117 -9.08 3.11 -2.31
N VAL A 118 -9.56 3.61 -3.44
CA VAL A 118 -9.28 3.03 -4.76
C VAL A 118 -8.46 4.04 -5.56
N TRP A 119 -7.40 3.56 -6.21
CA TRP A 119 -6.62 4.36 -7.14
C TRP A 119 -6.41 3.62 -8.45
N GLU A 120 -7.00 4.15 -9.51
CA GLU A 120 -6.78 3.66 -10.87
C GLU A 120 -5.62 4.43 -11.51
N VAL A 121 -4.56 3.71 -11.80
CA VAL A 121 -3.42 4.27 -12.53
C VAL A 121 -3.78 4.24 -14.00
N ASN A 122 -4.30 5.38 -14.49
CA ASN A 122 -4.73 5.56 -15.87
C ASN A 122 -3.70 6.32 -16.73
N HIS A 123 -2.73 6.98 -16.10
CA HIS A 123 -1.69 7.74 -16.78
C HIS A 123 -0.39 7.69 -15.99
N LEU A 124 0.73 7.81 -16.71
CA LEU A 124 2.07 8.02 -16.12
C LEU A 124 2.66 9.30 -16.68
N ARG A 125 3.61 9.87 -15.96
CA ARG A 125 4.37 11.05 -16.37
C ARG A 125 5.84 10.70 -16.45
N LEU A 126 6.48 11.03 -17.57
CA LEU A 126 7.94 11.07 -17.63
C LEU A 126 8.48 12.30 -16.89
N PRO A 127 9.72 12.27 -16.39
CA PRO A 127 10.38 13.45 -15.80
C PRO A 127 10.37 14.69 -16.72
N ASN A 128 10.34 14.46 -18.04
CA ASN A 128 10.30 15.50 -19.07
C ASN A 128 8.88 15.71 -19.66
N GLY A 129 7.86 15.29 -18.93
CA GLY A 129 6.45 15.50 -19.26
C GLY A 129 5.87 14.49 -20.26
N ARG A 130 6.24 14.57 -21.55
CA ARG A 130 5.54 13.83 -22.61
C ARG A 130 5.97 12.37 -22.71
N GLY A 131 5.18 11.51 -22.09
CA GLY A 131 5.23 10.05 -22.19
C GLY A 131 4.68 9.41 -20.91
N GLY A 132 4.30 8.14 -21.02
CA GLY A 132 3.44 7.46 -20.05
C GLY A 132 2.10 7.13 -20.69
N CYS A 133 1.50 6.04 -20.27
CA CYS A 133 0.42 5.35 -20.99
C CYS A 133 -0.68 6.30 -21.48
N ARG A 134 -1.15 6.01 -22.69
CA ARG A 134 -2.30 6.67 -23.31
C ARG A 134 -3.55 5.86 -23.06
#